data_AF-A0A7C0Y6E7-F1
#
_entry.id   AF-A0A7C0Y6E7-F1
#
_cell.length_a   1.000
_cell.length_b   1.000
_cell.length_c   1.000
_cell.angle_alpha   90.00
_cell.angle_beta   90.00
_cell.angle_gamma   90.00
#
_symmetry.space_group_name_H-M   'P 1'
#
loop_
_entity.id
_entity.type
_entity.pdbx_description
1 polymer ?
#
loop_
_entity_poly.entity_id
_entity_poly.type
_entity_poly.pdbx_seq_one_letter_code
_entity_poly.pdbx_strand_id
1 'polypeptide(L)'
;AVSLMGYYLKGEFSKGLRGKLAYFLFKPSLERIKRRTDYEEYGGAPLLGVNGICIICHGSSNAHAIANAIKVACDFAEKRLNKRIEADLEAVKESLGLGRKFWPSFRDWRDALRIRGERIGGEEALAGASKEEGEEE
;
A
#
# COMPACT_ATOMS: atom_id res chain seq x y z
N ALA A 1 -13.44 -3.48 -10.19
CA ALA A 1 -14.52 -4.45 -9.89
C ALA A 1 -15.85 -3.76 -9.56
N VAL A 2 -15.90 -2.90 -8.55
CA VAL A 2 -17.15 -2.31 -8.02
C VAL A 2 -17.82 -1.32 -8.97
N SER A 3 -17.03 -0.49 -9.67
CA SER A 3 -17.54 0.40 -10.72
C SER A 3 -18.14 -0.38 -11.91
N LEU A 4 -17.56 -1.54 -12.25
CA LEU A 4 -18.04 -2.41 -13.32
C LEU A 4 -19.35 -3.11 -12.91
N MET A 5 -19.41 -3.64 -11.69
CA MET A 5 -20.61 -4.24 -11.11
C MET A 5 -21.77 -3.23 -11.06
N GLY A 6 -21.49 -2.00 -10.63
CA GLY A 6 -22.47 -0.91 -10.62
C GLY A 6 -23.00 -0.55 -12.00
N TYR A 7 -22.13 -0.58 -13.03
CA TYR A 7 -22.53 -0.35 -14.42
C TYR A 7 -23.48 -1.44 -14.93
N TYR A 8 -23.16 -2.72 -14.72
CA TYR A 8 -24.05 -3.83 -15.11
C TYR A 8 -25.38 -3.82 -14.36
N LEU A 9 -25.35 -3.61 -13.03
CA LEU A 9 -26.57 -3.48 -12.21
C LEU A 9 -27.47 -2.34 -12.71
N LYS A 10 -26.89 -1.16 -12.96
CA LYS A 10 -27.64 0.00 -13.47
C LYS A 10 -28.23 -0.27 -14.86
N GLY A 11 -27.50 -1.00 -15.70
CA GLY A 11 -27.97 -1.45 -17.02
C GLY A 11 -29.18 -2.38 -16.92
N GLU A 12 -29.14 -3.39 -16.05
CA GLU A 12 -30.26 -4.33 -15.86
C GLU A 12 -31.48 -3.68 -15.21
N PHE A 13 -31.29 -2.83 -14.20
CA PHE A 13 -32.38 -2.09 -13.58
C PHE A 13 -33.04 -1.06 -14.51
N SER A 14 -32.34 -0.59 -15.54
CA SER A 14 -32.89 0.40 -16.47
C SER A 14 -33.75 -0.22 -17.58
N LYS A 15 -33.76 -1.55 -17.72
CA LYS A 15 -34.56 -2.28 -18.71
C LYS A 15 -36.01 -2.44 -18.22
N GLY A 16 -36.82 -1.40 -18.44
CA GLY A 16 -38.27 -1.43 -18.27
C GLY A 16 -38.81 -0.86 -16.95
N LEU A 17 -40.14 -0.78 -16.85
CA LEU A 17 -40.85 -0.15 -15.73
C LEU A 17 -40.64 -0.87 -14.39
N ARG A 18 -40.60 -2.21 -14.39
CA ARG A 18 -40.35 -3.02 -13.18
C ARG A 18 -38.93 -2.84 -12.64
N GLY A 19 -37.94 -2.77 -13.53
CA GLY A 19 -36.56 -2.51 -13.16
C GLY A 19 -36.37 -1.13 -12.51
N LYS A 20 -37.02 -0.10 -13.06
CA LYS A 20 -37.00 1.26 -12.49
C LYS A 20 -37.63 1.32 -11.10
N LEU A 21 -38.74 0.61 -10.88
CA LEU A 21 -39.39 0.55 -9.57
C LEU A 21 -38.51 -0.17 -8.54
N ALA A 22 -37.90 -1.29 -8.93
CA ALA A 22 -36.95 -2.01 -8.09
C ALA A 22 -35.72 -1.13 -7.75
N TYR A 23 -35.15 -0.43 -8.73
CA TYR A 23 -34.04 0.49 -8.50
C TYR A 23 -34.40 1.60 -7.52
N PHE A 24 -35.59 2.19 -7.66
CA PHE A 24 -36.03 3.24 -6.75
C PHE A 24 -36.09 2.76 -5.29
N LEU A 25 -36.63 1.55 -5.06
CA LEU A 25 -36.68 0.94 -3.74
C LEU A 25 -35.28 0.63 -3.19
N PHE A 26 -34.36 0.14 -4.03
CA PHE A 26 -33.01 -0.26 -3.61
C PHE A 26 -31.97 0.87 -3.63
N LYS A 27 -32.27 2.01 -4.26
CA LYS A 27 -31.37 3.17 -4.39
C LYS A 27 -30.66 3.55 -3.08
N PRO A 28 -31.35 3.77 -1.94
CA PRO A 28 -30.66 4.15 -0.70
C PRO A 28 -29.68 3.08 -0.18
N SER A 29 -29.99 1.80 -0.41
CA SER A 29 -29.09 0.71 -0.05
C SER A 29 -27.89 0.60 -0.99
N LEU A 30 -28.09 0.80 -2.29
CA LEU A 30 -27.02 0.86 -3.29
C LEU A 30 -26.07 2.03 -3.03
N GLU A 31 -26.59 3.20 -2.65
CA GLU A 31 -25.76 4.34 -2.27
C GLU A 31 -24.91 4.07 -1.03
N ARG A 32 -25.47 3.40 0.00
CA ARG A 32 -24.69 2.97 1.17
C ARG A 32 -23.58 1.99 0.82
N ILE A 33 -23.86 1.04 -0.08
CA ILE A 33 -22.85 0.08 -0.56
C ILE A 33 -21.74 0.82 -1.31
N LYS A 34 -22.11 1.77 -2.18
CA LYS A 34 -21.14 2.60 -2.91
C LYS A 34 -20.22 3.34 -1.93
N ARG A 35 -20.77 4.03 -0.93
CA ARG A 35 -19.98 4.76 0.08
C ARG A 35 -19.01 3.86 0.85
N ARG A 36 -19.48 2.69 1.31
CA ARG A 36 -18.64 1.73 2.05
C ARG A 36 -17.50 1.14 1.21
N THR A 37 -17.68 1.10 -0.10
CA THR A 37 -16.71 0.48 -1.01
C THR A 37 -15.76 1.49 -1.62
N ASP A 38 -16.09 2.78 -1.51
CA ASP A 38 -15.23 3.85 -1.98
C ASP A 38 -14.13 4.11 -0.95
N TYR A 39 -12.94 3.54 -1.21
CA TYR A 39 -11.75 3.77 -0.40
C TYR A 39 -11.36 5.26 -0.34
N GLU A 40 -11.86 6.08 -1.28
CA GLU A 40 -11.67 7.53 -1.25
C GLU A 40 -12.32 8.19 -0.03
N GLU A 41 -13.39 7.62 0.54
CA GLU A 41 -14.03 8.21 1.72
C GLU A 41 -13.17 8.13 2.99
N TYR A 42 -12.18 7.22 3.06
CA TYR A 42 -11.26 7.12 4.20
C TYR A 42 -10.01 8.01 4.09
N GLY A 43 -9.77 8.62 2.93
CA GLY A 43 -8.68 9.58 2.74
C GLY A 43 -7.29 8.98 2.52
N GLY A 44 -7.19 7.70 2.19
CA GLY A 44 -5.91 7.07 1.81
C GLY A 44 -5.42 6.01 2.78
N ALA A 45 -4.24 5.47 2.50
CA ALA A 45 -3.67 4.34 3.22
C ALA A 45 -2.54 4.79 4.16
N PRO A 46 -2.53 4.37 5.44
CA PRO A 46 -1.43 4.67 6.33
C PRO A 46 -0.19 3.86 5.97
N LEU A 47 0.95 4.54 5.81
CA LEU A 47 2.25 3.92 5.61
C LEU A 47 2.89 3.63 6.99
N LEU A 48 3.00 2.34 7.32
CA LEU A 48 3.58 1.86 8.56
C LEU A 48 5.09 1.62 8.42
N GLY A 49 5.81 1.64 9.55
CA GLY A 49 7.25 1.37 9.59
C GLY A 49 8.16 2.58 9.36
N VAL A 50 7.58 3.77 9.21
CA VAL A 50 8.33 5.05 9.18
C VAL A 50 8.32 5.71 10.56
N ASN A 51 9.32 6.55 10.86
CA ASN A 51 9.38 7.32 12.12
C ASN A 51 8.47 8.58 12.07
N GLY A 52 7.18 8.35 11.83
CA GLY A 52 6.16 9.38 11.78
C GLY A 52 4.82 8.84 11.29
N ILE A 53 3.86 9.75 11.10
CA ILE A 53 2.56 9.41 10.52
C ILE A 53 2.58 9.84 9.07
N CYS A 54 2.35 8.89 8.17
CA CYS A 54 2.33 9.14 6.73
C CYS A 54 1.07 8.49 6.16
N ILE A 55 0.26 9.27 5.45
CA ILE A 55 -0.95 8.80 4.76
C ILE A 55 -0.73 8.99 3.26
N ILE A 56 -0.83 7.90 2.50
CA ILE A 56 -0.69 7.90 1.05
C ILE A 56 -2.07 8.05 0.42
N CYS A 57 -2.27 9.14 -0.30
CA CYS A 57 -3.49 9.42 -1.05
C CYS A 57 -3.34 9.03 -2.53
N HIS A 58 -4.45 8.85 -3.25
CA HIS A 58 -4.42 8.64 -4.69
C HIS A 58 -4.29 9.98 -5.43
N GLY A 59 -3.70 9.99 -6.63
CA GLY A 59 -3.55 11.22 -7.41
C GLY A 59 -4.88 11.88 -7.82
N SER A 60 -5.97 11.10 -7.89
CA SER A 60 -7.32 11.59 -8.17
C SER A 60 -8.10 12.01 -6.92
N SER A 61 -7.49 12.03 -5.73
CA SER A 61 -8.18 12.35 -4.48
C SER A 61 -8.74 13.77 -4.51
N ASN A 62 -10.05 13.88 -4.30
CA ASN A 62 -10.74 15.16 -4.18
C ASN A 62 -10.53 15.81 -2.79
N ALA A 63 -10.99 17.05 -2.62
CA ALA A 63 -10.83 17.80 -1.37
C ALA A 63 -11.42 17.09 -0.14
N HIS A 64 -12.52 16.36 -0.30
CA HIS A 64 -13.13 15.60 0.79
C HIS A 64 -12.26 14.41 1.22
N ALA A 65 -11.68 13.69 0.26
CA ALA A 65 -10.73 12.61 0.53
C ALA A 65 -9.50 13.13 1.28
N ILE A 66 -8.92 14.25 0.84
CA ILE A 66 -7.77 14.87 1.53
C ILE A 66 -8.14 15.33 2.94
N ALA A 67 -9.31 15.93 3.14
CA ALA A 67 -9.76 16.33 4.47
C ALA A 67 -9.90 15.13 5.42
N ASN A 68 -10.38 13.99 4.92
CA ASN A 68 -10.44 12.76 5.71
C ASN A 68 -9.05 12.18 5.97
N ALA A 69 -8.12 12.27 5.02
CA ALA A 69 -6.71 11.88 5.21
C ALA A 69 -6.08 12.61 6.39
N ILE A 70 -6.29 13.93 6.46
CA ILE A 70 -5.79 14.78 7.52
C ILE A 70 -6.41 14.39 8.86
N LYS A 71 -7.73 14.16 8.92
CA LYS A 71 -8.39 13.68 10.14
C LYS A 71 -7.80 12.37 10.64
N VAL A 72 -7.59 11.40 9.75
CA VAL A 72 -6.95 10.11 10.10
C VAL A 72 -5.53 10.33 10.62
N ALA A 73 -4.75 11.23 9.99
CA ALA A 73 -3.41 11.56 10.44
C ALA A 73 -3.41 12.20 11.85
N CYS A 74 -4.33 13.14 12.10
CA CYS A 74 -4.53 13.76 13.42
C CYS A 74 -4.89 12.71 14.47
N ASP A 75 -5.86 11.85 14.19
CA ASP A 75 -6.27 10.74 15.04
C ASP A 75 -5.08 9.84 15.42
N PHE A 76 -4.23 9.51 14.45
CA PHE A 76 -3.05 8.67 14.67
C PHE A 76 -1.99 9.37 15.52
N ALA A 77 -1.88 10.70 15.38
CA ALA A 77 -0.97 11.52 16.16
C ALA A 77 -1.41 11.61 17.62
N GLU A 78 -2.70 11.88 17.84
CA GLU A 78 -3.30 11.94 19.17
C GLU A 78 -3.20 10.59 19.89
N LYS A 79 -3.49 9.50 19.18
CA LYS A 79 -3.39 8.13 19.71
C LYS A 79 -1.95 7.63 19.82
N ARG A 80 -0.95 8.42 19.41
CA ARG A 80 0.48 8.10 19.42
C ARG A 80 0.76 6.73 18.80
N LEU A 81 0.17 6.48 17.63
CA LEU A 81 0.14 5.15 17.01
C LEU A 81 1.54 4.51 16.91
N ASN A 82 2.55 5.28 16.49
CA ASN A 82 3.92 4.77 16.36
C ASN A 82 4.48 4.25 17.68
N LYS A 83 4.26 4.97 18.78
CA LYS A 83 4.73 4.53 20.10
C LYS A 83 4.04 3.24 20.54
N ARG A 84 2.77 3.08 20.18
CA ARG A 84 2.02 1.86 20.48
C ARG A 84 2.53 0.68 19.65
N ILE A 85 2.77 0.88 18.37
CA ILE A 85 3.37 -0.14 17.49
C ILE A 85 4.76 -0.54 18.00
N GLU A 86 5.60 0.41 18.40
CA GLU A 86 6.92 0.14 18.99
C GLU A 86 6.81 -0.71 20.27
N ALA A 87 5.89 -0.35 21.17
CA ALA A 87 5.67 -1.11 22.40
C ALA A 87 5.16 -2.53 22.13
N ASP A 88 4.18 -2.67 21.23
CA ASP A 88 3.62 -3.98 20.86
C ASP A 88 4.67 -4.87 20.19
N LEU A 89 5.49 -4.30 19.30
CA LEU A 89 6.60 -5.03 18.67
C LEU A 89 7.65 -5.47 19.69
N GLU A 90 7.95 -4.66 20.70
CA GLU A 90 8.91 -5.05 21.74
C GLU A 90 8.38 -6.20 22.59
N ALA A 91 7.10 -6.17 22.97
CA ALA A 91 6.45 -7.27 23.67
C ALA A 91 6.44 -8.57 22.84
N VAL A 92 6.17 -8.47 21.53
CA VAL A 92 6.25 -9.62 20.61
C VAL A 92 7.67 -10.17 20.55
N LYS A 93 8.70 -9.32 20.40
CA LYS A 93 10.10 -9.78 20.38
C LYS A 93 10.48 -10.51 21.67
N GLU A 94 10.08 -9.98 22.82
CA GLU A 94 10.34 -10.61 24.12
C GLU A 94 9.68 -12.00 24.20
N SER A 95 8.41 -12.11 23.82
CA SER A 95 7.69 -13.40 23.80
C SER A 95 8.31 -14.44 22.86
N LEU A 96 8.95 -13.99 21.78
CA LEU A 96 9.62 -14.86 20.81
C LEU A 96 11.08 -15.17 21.21
N GLY A 97 11.58 -14.63 22.33
CA GLY A 97 12.98 -14.79 22.74
C GLY A 97 13.97 -14.11 21.80
N LEU A 98 13.50 -13.21 20.94
CA LEU A 98 14.29 -12.49 19.96
C LEU A 98 14.96 -11.30 20.66
N GLY A 99 16.10 -11.55 21.30
CA GLY A 99 16.89 -10.48 21.92
C GLY A 99 17.31 -9.40 20.90
N ARG A 100 17.78 -8.24 21.40
CA ARG A 100 18.19 -7.05 20.61
C ARG A 100 19.14 -7.30 19.41
N LYS A 101 19.73 -8.49 19.31
CA LYS A 101 20.64 -8.90 18.23
C LYS A 101 19.96 -9.57 17.04
N PHE A 102 18.63 -9.80 17.08
CA PHE A 102 17.94 -10.57 16.04
C PHE A 102 17.85 -9.85 14.69
N TRP A 103 17.66 -8.54 14.69
CA TRP A 103 17.73 -7.74 13.48
C TRP A 103 19.06 -7.00 13.47
N PRO A 104 20.07 -7.51 12.76
CA PRO A 104 21.29 -6.74 12.64
C PRO A 104 20.93 -5.53 11.75
N SER A 105 21.63 -4.41 11.94
CA SER A 105 21.29 -3.15 11.26
C SER A 105 21.11 -3.39 9.75
N PHE A 106 20.33 -2.56 9.03
CA PHE A 106 20.22 -2.68 7.57
C PHE A 106 21.61 -2.75 6.87
N ARG A 107 22.64 -2.16 7.51
CA ARG A 107 24.06 -2.31 7.15
C ARG A 107 24.62 -3.72 7.32
N ASP A 108 24.32 -4.39 8.42
CA ASP A 108 24.78 -5.75 8.68
C ASP A 108 24.15 -6.78 7.73
N TRP A 109 22.92 -6.56 7.25
CA TRP A 109 22.32 -7.45 6.24
C TRP A 109 23.08 -7.39 4.91
N ARG A 110 23.51 -6.18 4.51
CA ARG A 110 24.36 -5.98 3.33
C ARG A 110 25.76 -6.61 3.54
N ASP A 111 26.32 -6.49 4.73
CA ASP A 111 27.64 -7.04 5.04
C ASP A 111 27.60 -8.58 5.20
N ALA A 112 26.50 -9.14 5.70
CA ALA A 112 26.23 -10.59 5.74
C ALA A 112 26.00 -11.19 4.34
N LEU A 113 25.42 -10.44 3.42
CA LEU A 113 25.34 -10.81 2.00
C LEU A 113 26.69 -10.75 1.31
N ARG A 114 27.56 -9.80 1.72
CA ARG A 114 28.93 -9.68 1.20
C ARG A 114 29.80 -10.87 1.63
N ILE A 115 29.63 -11.40 2.84
CA ILE A 115 30.29 -12.63 3.32
C ILE A 115 29.81 -13.88 2.55
N ARG A 116 28.59 -13.87 2.00
CA ARG A 116 28.09 -14.94 1.12
C ARG A 116 28.44 -14.77 -0.37
N GLY A 117 29.07 -13.65 -0.75
CA GLY A 117 29.41 -13.32 -2.13
C GLY A 117 30.68 -13.99 -2.68
N GLU A 118 31.49 -14.67 -1.86
CA GLU A 118 32.77 -15.26 -2.32
C GLU A 118 32.68 -16.67 -2.91
N ARG A 119 31.49 -17.18 -3.23
CA ARG A 119 31.37 -18.49 -3.91
C ARG A 119 30.28 -18.58 -4.98
N ILE A 120 30.11 -17.52 -5.75
CA ILE A 120 29.50 -17.65 -7.08
C ILE A 120 30.51 -17.09 -8.07
N GLY A 121 31.35 -17.97 -8.59
CA GLY A 121 32.24 -17.65 -9.70
C GLY A 121 31.43 -17.11 -10.86
N GLY A 122 31.93 -16.02 -11.43
CA GLY A 122 31.30 -15.34 -12.56
C GLY A 122 31.82 -13.93 -12.78
N GLU A 123 33.10 -13.68 -12.52
CA GLU A 123 33.78 -12.42 -12.87
C GLU A 123 34.14 -12.32 -14.37
N GLU A 124 33.61 -13.20 -15.22
CA GLU A 124 33.90 -13.20 -16.67
C GLU A 124 32.78 -12.60 -17.55
N ALA A 125 31.64 -12.17 -17.01
CA ALA A 125 30.49 -11.81 -17.86
C ALA A 125 30.25 -10.31 -18.13
N LEU A 126 31.01 -9.37 -17.54
CA LEU A 126 30.69 -7.92 -17.69
C LEU A 126 31.88 -6.98 -17.97
N ALA A 127 33.05 -7.53 -18.34
CA ALA A 127 34.22 -6.73 -18.74
C ALA A 127 34.57 -6.82 -20.24
N GLY A 128 33.65 -7.32 -21.09
CA GLY A 128 33.89 -7.55 -22.53
C GLY A 128 33.00 -6.74 -23.48
N ALA A 129 32.35 -5.66 -23.04
CA ALA A 129 31.46 -4.86 -23.89
C ALA A 129 31.81 -3.37 -23.81
N SER A 130 33.05 -3.03 -24.19
CA SER A 130 33.45 -1.67 -24.61
C SER A 130 34.90 -1.67 -25.07
N LYS A 131 35.15 -2.13 -26.31
CA LYS A 131 36.18 -1.62 -27.25
C LYS A 131 36.27 -2.52 -28.48
N GLU A 132 36.50 -1.86 -29.62
CA GLU A 132 36.63 -2.39 -30.99
C GLU A 132 35.26 -2.71 -31.61
N GLU A 133 34.80 -2.07 -32.69
CA GLU A 133 35.50 -1.74 -33.93
C GLU A 133 34.98 -0.43 -34.56
N GLY A 134 35.91 0.36 -35.08
CA GLY A 134 35.69 1.25 -36.22
C GLY A 134 36.81 0.97 -37.23
N GLU A 135 36.49 1.12 -38.52
CA GLU A 135 37.34 0.91 -39.74
C GLU A 135 37.46 -0.59 -40.13
N GLU A 136 37.26 -1.08 -41.37
CA GLU A 136 37.15 -0.62 -42.76
C GLU A 136 36.15 -1.59 -43.46
N GLU A 137 35.26 -1.25 -44.39
CA GLU A 137 35.45 -0.88 -45.82
C GLU A 137 34.09 -0.42 -46.40
#